data_AF-A0A7K5M6Z5-F1
#
_entry.id   AF-A0A7K5M6Z5-F1
#
_cell.length_a   1.000
_cell.length_b   1.000
_cell.length_c   1.000
_cell.angle_alpha   90.00
_cell.angle_beta   90.00
_cell.angle_gamma   90.00
#
_symmetry.space_group_name_H-M   'P 1'
#
loop_
_entity.id
_entity.type
_entity.pdbx_description
1 polymer ?
#
loop_
_entity_poly.entity_id
_entity_poly.type
_entity_poly.pdbx_seq_one_letter_code
_entity_poly.pdbx_strand_id
1 'polypeptide(L)'
;GARETFESYYRKQRRKQARLVLQPPSNMHETLDGYRKYFNQIVGFFVVEDHILHTTQGLVNRAYIDELWEMALSKTIAALRTHSSYCSDPSLVLDLKNLIVLFADTLQGYGFPVNQLFDMLLEIQDQYSETLLKKWAGVFRNILDSDNYSPIPVSNEEVYRKIAGQFPFQDAELEKQPFPKKFPFSEFVPKVYSQIKEFIYACLKFSEDLHLSSTEVDDMIRKSTNLLLTRTLSNCLQNVIKRKNVGLTELVQIIINTTHLEKSCKFLEEFITNITNVLPETVHTTKLYGTTTFKISQPLNPTPGVLYYGIWLGQVWDVPWRSRGGNSRNGFAFIPCGILVVTFAVFTHLPGQVDVHSTMSGKVAQTACMSACKHLSTSLLQLLLEAEVRQLTLGALHQFNLDVEECERKSPASPVP
;
A
#
# COMPACT_ATOMS: atom_id res chain seq x y z
N GLY A 1 -52.30 44.28 17.95
CA GLY A 1 -51.23 45.08 17.32
C GLY A 1 -50.58 44.29 16.20
N ALA A 2 -49.74 44.91 15.36
CA ALA A 2 -49.10 44.31 14.16
C ALA A 2 -47.98 43.30 14.47
N ARG A 3 -48.09 42.56 15.58
CA ARG A 3 -47.07 41.65 16.11
C ARG A 3 -46.76 40.52 15.13
N GLU A 4 -47.78 39.83 14.64
CA GLU A 4 -47.62 38.74 13.68
C GLU A 4 -46.97 39.20 12.36
N THR A 5 -47.31 40.41 11.90
CA THR A 5 -46.72 41.01 10.70
C THR A 5 -45.22 41.29 10.91
N PHE A 6 -44.84 41.79 12.08
CA PHE A 6 -43.43 42.02 12.42
C PHE A 6 -42.65 40.72 12.57
N GLU A 7 -43.20 39.71 13.26
CA GLU A 7 -42.60 38.39 13.42
C GLU A 7 -42.33 37.73 12.06
N SER A 8 -43.32 37.75 11.16
CA SER A 8 -43.18 37.22 9.79
C SER A 8 -42.13 37.99 8.99
N TYR A 9 -42.13 39.32 9.05
CA TYR A 9 -41.14 40.15 8.37
C TYR A 9 -39.72 39.86 8.88
N TYR A 10 -39.53 39.83 10.20
CA TYR A 10 -38.24 39.55 10.85
C TYR A 10 -37.69 38.20 10.43
N ARG A 11 -38.48 37.13 10.57
CA ARG A 11 -38.10 35.75 10.20
C ARG A 11 -37.75 35.63 8.72
N LYS A 12 -38.46 36.36 7.85
CA LYS A 12 -38.19 36.40 6.40
C LYS A 12 -36.85 37.10 6.09
N GLN A 13 -36.51 38.18 6.78
CA GLN A 13 -35.23 38.86 6.60
C GLN A 13 -34.06 38.03 7.14
N ARG A 14 -34.19 37.44 8.34
CA ARG A 14 -33.15 36.58 8.91
C ARG A 14 -32.88 35.34 8.05
N ARG A 15 -33.91 34.72 7.45
CA ARG A 15 -33.72 33.66 6.44
C ARG A 15 -32.92 34.12 5.22
N LYS A 16 -33.10 35.36 4.74
CA LYS A 16 -32.29 35.89 3.63
C LYS A 16 -30.85 36.10 4.06
N GLN A 17 -30.61 36.61 5.26
CA GLN A 17 -29.26 36.81 5.80
C GLN A 17 -28.54 35.49 6.02
N ALA A 18 -29.22 34.47 6.58
CA ALA A 18 -28.68 33.11 6.68
C ALA A 18 -28.22 32.59 5.32
N ARG A 19 -29.02 32.78 4.26
CA ARG A 19 -28.65 32.35 2.90
C ARG A 19 -27.39 33.03 2.36
N LEU A 20 -27.08 34.26 2.78
CA LEU A 20 -25.86 34.97 2.39
C LEU A 20 -24.66 34.47 3.18
N VAL A 21 -24.82 34.25 4.48
CA VAL A 21 -23.78 33.69 5.37
C VAL A 21 -23.36 32.28 4.93
N LEU A 22 -24.30 31.49 4.42
CA LEU A 22 -24.08 30.12 3.95
C LEU A 22 -23.49 30.04 2.54
N GLN A 23 -23.10 31.15 1.92
CA GLN A 23 -22.41 31.11 0.62
C GLN A 23 -20.91 30.90 0.85
N PRO A 24 -20.34 29.76 0.42
CA PRO A 24 -18.91 29.54 0.56
C PRO A 24 -18.11 30.49 -0.34
N PRO A 25 -16.95 31.01 0.13
CA PRO A 25 -16.01 31.73 -0.72
C PRO A 25 -15.53 30.84 -1.88
N SER A 26 -15.33 31.43 -3.06
CA SER A 26 -14.92 30.70 -4.28
C SER A 26 -13.61 29.92 -4.09
N ASN A 27 -12.67 30.49 -3.32
CA ASN A 27 -11.35 29.96 -3.02
C ASN A 27 -11.26 29.29 -1.64
N MET A 28 -12.39 28.90 -1.04
CA MET A 28 -12.43 28.30 0.30
C MET A 28 -11.54 27.05 0.43
N HIS A 29 -11.41 26.27 -0.63
CA HIS A 29 -10.62 25.03 -0.70
C HIS A 29 -9.10 25.23 -0.78
N GLU A 30 -8.63 26.46 -1.05
CA GLU A 30 -7.19 26.72 -1.23
C GLU A 30 -6.45 26.91 0.09
N THR A 31 -7.13 27.42 1.13
CA THR A 31 -6.49 27.77 2.40
C THR A 31 -7.38 27.44 3.60
N LEU A 32 -6.73 27.08 4.70
CA LEU A 32 -7.41 26.84 5.98
C LEU A 32 -8.17 28.07 6.49
N ASP A 33 -7.67 29.28 6.19
CA ASP A 33 -8.32 30.54 6.57
C ASP A 33 -9.67 30.74 5.86
N GLY A 34 -9.81 30.24 4.62
CA GLY A 34 -11.08 30.22 3.90
C GLY A 34 -12.15 29.42 4.65
N TYR A 35 -11.82 28.21 5.08
CA TYR A 35 -12.69 27.37 5.92
C TYR A 35 -13.01 28.03 7.26
N ARG A 36 -12.00 28.57 7.95
CA ARG A 36 -12.17 29.24 9.24
C ARG A 36 -13.14 30.42 9.14
N LYS A 37 -12.98 31.28 8.13
CA LYS A 37 -13.88 32.42 7.90
C LYS A 37 -15.30 31.96 7.64
N TYR A 38 -15.49 30.95 6.81
CA TYR A 38 -16.81 30.41 6.50
C TYR A 38 -17.51 29.85 7.75
N PHE A 39 -16.84 29.01 8.53
CA PHE A 39 -17.39 28.47 9.78
C PHE A 39 -17.68 29.56 10.81
N ASN A 40 -16.77 30.52 11.00
CA ASN A 40 -16.97 31.62 11.95
C ASN A 40 -18.18 32.47 11.60
N GLN A 41 -18.47 32.70 10.30
CA GLN A 41 -19.67 33.44 9.89
C GLN A 41 -20.96 32.68 10.26
N ILE A 42 -20.97 31.35 10.06
CA ILE A 42 -22.11 30.50 10.43
C ILE A 42 -22.31 30.51 11.94
N VAL A 43 -21.25 30.23 12.72
CA VAL A 43 -21.30 30.26 14.19
C VAL A 43 -21.79 31.63 14.67
N GLY A 44 -21.20 32.72 14.18
CA GLY A 44 -21.60 34.07 14.57
C GLY A 44 -23.07 34.36 14.29
N PHE A 45 -23.62 33.88 13.17
CA PHE A 45 -25.04 33.99 12.88
C PHE A 45 -25.92 33.22 13.88
N PHE A 46 -25.60 31.95 14.16
CA PHE A 46 -26.40 31.10 15.05
C PHE A 46 -26.27 31.47 16.54
N VAL A 47 -25.13 31.98 16.99
CA VAL A 47 -24.95 32.53 18.34
C VAL A 47 -25.87 33.73 18.56
N VAL A 48 -25.98 34.61 17.56
CA VAL A 48 -26.90 35.76 17.63
C VAL A 48 -28.36 35.29 17.65
N GLU A 49 -28.72 34.31 16.82
CA GLU A 49 -30.08 33.74 16.82
C GLU A 49 -30.44 33.06 18.15
N ASP A 50 -29.51 32.32 18.75
CA ASP A 50 -29.70 31.70 20.06
C ASP A 50 -29.89 32.76 21.17
N HIS A 51 -29.10 33.83 21.12
CA HIS A 51 -29.28 34.94 22.05
C HIS A 51 -30.66 35.61 21.90
N ILE A 52 -31.14 35.79 20.66
CA ILE A 52 -32.48 36.33 20.39
C ILE A 52 -33.56 35.40 20.93
N LEU A 53 -33.42 34.09 20.76
CA LEU A 53 -34.37 33.10 21.28
C LEU A 53 -34.52 33.23 22.81
N HIS A 54 -33.42 33.43 23.53
CA HIS A 54 -33.42 33.53 25.00
C HIS A 54 -33.82 34.92 25.53
N THR A 55 -33.65 35.99 24.76
CA THR A 55 -33.93 37.37 25.20
C THR A 55 -35.28 37.90 24.75
N THR A 56 -35.86 37.37 23.67
CA THR A 56 -37.11 37.88 23.09
C THR A 56 -38.31 37.00 23.45
N GLN A 57 -39.43 37.62 23.85
CA GLN A 57 -40.66 36.90 24.16
C GLN A 57 -41.46 36.62 22.87
N GLY A 58 -41.19 35.47 22.23
CA GLY A 58 -42.02 34.92 21.14
C GLY A 58 -41.70 35.41 19.73
N LEU A 59 -40.68 36.27 19.54
CA LEU A 59 -40.22 36.69 18.21
C LEU A 59 -39.72 35.50 17.39
N VAL A 60 -38.97 34.63 18.06
CA VAL A 60 -38.42 33.40 17.54
C VAL A 60 -38.77 32.25 18.49
N ASN A 61 -39.03 31.07 17.94
CA ASN A 61 -39.28 29.86 18.71
C ASN A 61 -38.27 28.77 18.32
N ARG A 62 -38.17 27.72 19.14
CA ARG A 62 -37.19 26.66 18.94
C ARG A 62 -37.37 25.96 17.58
N ALA A 63 -38.61 25.67 17.19
CA ALA A 63 -38.92 25.06 15.89
C ALA A 63 -38.40 25.87 14.69
N TYR A 64 -38.51 27.21 14.72
CA TYR A 64 -37.96 28.06 13.67
C TYR A 64 -36.44 27.99 13.59
N ILE A 65 -35.77 27.97 14.74
CA ILE A 65 -34.31 27.86 14.83
C ILE A 65 -33.84 26.51 14.31
N ASP A 66 -34.55 25.43 14.67
CA ASP A 66 -34.25 24.08 14.19
C ASP A 66 -34.41 23.99 12.66
N GLU A 67 -35.50 24.52 12.08
CA GLU A 67 -35.67 24.61 10.61
C GLU A 67 -34.55 25.42 9.92
N LEU A 68 -34.13 26.52 10.55
CA LEU A 68 -33.07 27.37 10.01
C LEU A 68 -31.71 26.66 10.07
N TRP A 69 -31.46 25.93 11.15
CA TRP A 69 -30.27 25.11 11.34
C TRP A 69 -30.22 23.93 10.36
N GLU A 70 -31.32 23.20 10.16
CA GLU A 70 -31.35 22.11 9.17
C GLU A 70 -30.98 22.59 7.76
N MET A 71 -31.51 23.74 7.34
CA MET A 71 -31.17 24.36 6.07
C MET A 71 -29.70 24.77 6.00
N ALA A 72 -29.16 25.32 7.09
CA ALA A 72 -27.75 25.71 7.20
C ALA A 72 -26.81 24.51 7.16
N LEU A 73 -27.11 23.48 7.93
CA LEU A 73 -26.36 22.24 8.03
C LEU A 73 -26.31 21.54 6.67
N SER A 74 -27.46 21.39 5.99
CA SER A 74 -27.55 20.80 4.65
C SER A 74 -26.65 21.54 3.64
N LYS A 75 -26.68 22.87 3.63
CA LYS A 75 -25.83 23.69 2.76
C LYS A 75 -24.35 23.61 3.13
N THR A 76 -24.04 23.56 4.42
CA THR A 76 -22.67 23.46 4.93
C THR A 76 -22.05 22.13 4.54
N ILE A 77 -22.77 21.02 4.68
CA ILE A 77 -22.34 19.69 4.23
C ILE A 77 -22.13 19.67 2.72
N ALA A 78 -23.06 20.24 1.94
CA ALA A 78 -22.91 20.32 0.49
C ALA A 78 -21.64 21.10 0.09
N ALA A 79 -21.39 22.25 0.72
CA ALA A 79 -20.20 23.05 0.50
C ALA A 79 -18.92 22.28 0.91
N LEU A 80 -18.93 21.62 2.06
CA LEU A 80 -17.79 20.83 2.54
C LEU A 80 -17.48 19.68 1.58
N ARG A 81 -18.47 18.91 1.15
CA ARG A 81 -18.29 17.82 0.20
C ARG A 81 -17.71 18.28 -1.13
N THR A 82 -18.15 19.42 -1.64
CA THR A 82 -17.58 20.01 -2.87
C THR A 82 -16.15 20.47 -2.65
N HIS A 83 -15.88 21.28 -1.62
CA HIS A 83 -14.56 21.89 -1.41
C HIS A 83 -13.51 20.89 -0.90
N SER A 84 -13.90 19.91 -0.08
CA SER A 84 -12.99 18.87 0.39
C SER A 84 -12.47 18.03 -0.76
N SER A 85 -13.30 17.73 -1.78
CA SER A 85 -12.92 16.90 -2.94
C SER A 85 -11.70 17.41 -3.72
N TYR A 86 -11.45 18.73 -3.69
CA TYR A 86 -10.29 19.36 -4.33
C TYR A 86 -9.02 19.30 -3.47
N CYS A 87 -9.14 19.00 -2.18
CA CYS A 87 -8.00 18.91 -1.28
C CYS A 87 -7.20 17.64 -1.57
N SER A 88 -5.97 17.83 -2.05
CA SER A 88 -5.01 16.73 -2.31
C SER A 88 -3.85 16.71 -1.32
N ASP A 89 -3.81 17.63 -0.36
CA ASP A 89 -2.77 17.70 0.66
C ASP A 89 -3.25 17.07 1.99
N PRO A 90 -2.61 15.99 2.47
CA PRO A 90 -2.95 15.38 3.76
C PRO A 90 -2.91 16.35 4.94
N SER A 91 -1.99 17.32 4.97
CA SER A 91 -1.94 18.30 6.07
C SER A 91 -3.18 19.19 6.10
N LEU A 92 -3.54 19.77 4.95
CA LEU A 92 -4.75 20.60 4.84
C LEU A 92 -6.02 19.83 5.23
N VAL A 93 -6.13 18.55 4.85
CA VAL A 93 -7.29 17.71 5.20
C VAL A 93 -7.37 17.45 6.70
N LEU A 94 -6.24 17.22 7.39
CA LEU A 94 -6.19 17.10 8.85
C LEU A 94 -6.59 18.42 9.54
N ASP A 95 -6.07 19.54 9.06
CA ASP A 95 -6.40 20.84 9.62
C ASP A 95 -7.88 21.18 9.41
N LEU A 96 -8.44 20.82 8.26
CA LEU A 96 -9.87 20.91 7.98
C LEU A 96 -10.70 20.03 8.93
N LYS A 97 -10.29 18.77 9.16
CA LYS A 97 -10.93 17.89 10.15
C LYS A 97 -10.99 18.57 11.52
N ASN A 98 -9.87 19.13 11.98
CA ASN A 98 -9.81 19.78 13.29
C ASN A 98 -10.71 21.01 13.37
N LEU A 99 -10.82 21.79 12.28
CA LEU A 99 -11.77 22.89 12.21
C LEU A 99 -13.23 22.44 12.23
N ILE A 100 -13.57 21.35 11.55
CA ILE A 100 -14.94 20.81 11.55
C ILE A 100 -15.32 20.30 12.94
N VAL A 101 -14.41 19.60 13.63
CA VAL A 101 -14.62 19.15 15.02
C VAL A 101 -14.88 20.37 15.93
N LEU A 102 -14.02 21.39 15.89
CA LEU A 102 -14.21 22.60 16.68
C LEU A 102 -15.53 23.32 16.36
N PHE A 103 -15.91 23.36 15.08
CA PHE A 103 -17.18 23.92 14.63
C PHE A 103 -18.38 23.13 15.17
N ALA A 104 -18.31 21.80 15.15
CA ALA A 104 -19.33 20.92 15.71
C ALA A 104 -19.45 21.09 17.24
N ASP A 105 -18.34 21.03 17.97
CA ASP A 105 -18.33 21.18 19.44
C ASP A 105 -18.89 22.54 19.88
N THR A 106 -18.52 23.60 19.16
CA THR A 106 -19.00 24.96 19.44
C THR A 106 -20.53 25.02 19.34
N LEU A 107 -21.10 24.50 18.24
CA LEU A 107 -22.55 24.53 18.01
C LEU A 107 -23.32 23.54 18.91
N GLN A 108 -22.71 22.41 19.24
CA GLN A 108 -23.25 21.47 20.21
C GLN A 108 -23.38 22.12 21.59
N GLY A 109 -22.44 22.99 21.97
CA GLY A 109 -22.53 23.80 23.19
C GLY A 109 -23.75 24.72 23.27
N TYR A 110 -24.30 25.16 22.13
CA TYR A 110 -25.55 25.91 22.03
C TYR A 110 -26.79 25.00 21.83
N GLY A 111 -26.61 23.68 21.90
CA GLY A 111 -27.68 22.70 21.78
C GLY A 111 -28.16 22.47 20.35
N PHE A 112 -27.35 22.77 19.33
CA PHE A 112 -27.66 22.41 17.94
C PHE A 112 -27.26 20.95 17.64
N PRO A 113 -28.06 20.18 16.89
CA PRO A 113 -27.69 18.83 16.49
C PRO A 113 -26.58 18.84 15.43
N VAL A 114 -25.48 18.14 15.70
CA VAL A 114 -24.27 18.15 14.86
C VAL A 114 -23.88 16.79 14.27
N ASN A 115 -24.69 15.74 14.47
CA ASN A 115 -24.36 14.37 14.04
C ASN A 115 -23.98 14.27 12.55
N GLN A 116 -24.67 15.01 11.68
CA GLN A 116 -24.36 14.99 10.23
C GLN A 116 -22.98 15.58 9.89
N LEU A 117 -22.38 16.40 10.78
CA LEU A 117 -21.00 16.87 10.62
C LEU A 117 -20.00 15.75 10.90
N PHE A 118 -20.29 14.87 11.86
CA PHE A 118 -19.48 13.67 12.12
C PHE A 118 -19.61 12.65 10.99
N ASP A 119 -20.80 12.46 10.42
CA ASP A 119 -20.97 11.65 9.21
C ASP A 119 -20.12 12.21 8.04
N MET A 120 -20.10 13.53 7.86
CA MET A 120 -19.24 14.19 6.87
C MET A 120 -17.74 14.01 7.18
N LEU A 121 -17.33 13.99 8.44
CA LEU A 121 -15.94 13.72 8.82
C LEU A 121 -15.50 12.31 8.41
N LEU A 122 -16.40 11.32 8.51
CA LEU A 122 -16.14 9.96 8.02
C LEU A 122 -16.04 9.92 6.48
N GLU A 123 -16.84 10.71 5.75
CA GLU A 123 -16.65 10.85 4.29
C GLU A 123 -15.27 11.47 3.94
N ILE A 124 -14.82 12.47 4.71
CA ILE A 124 -13.49 13.09 4.53
C ILE A 124 -12.38 12.10 4.88
N GLN A 125 -12.60 11.20 5.83
CA GLN A 125 -11.66 10.15 6.24
C GLN A 125 -11.32 9.20 5.09
N ASP A 126 -12.30 8.80 4.29
CA ASP A 126 -12.08 7.96 3.10
C ASP A 126 -11.22 8.70 2.07
N GLN A 127 -11.50 9.99 1.84
CA GLN A 127 -10.70 10.84 0.94
C GLN A 127 -9.26 11.02 1.45
N TYR A 128 -9.08 11.24 2.76
CA TYR A 128 -7.78 11.34 3.41
C TYR A 128 -6.98 10.04 3.21
N SER A 129 -7.63 8.89 3.43
CA SER A 129 -7.03 7.57 3.25
C SER A 129 -6.52 7.35 1.83
N GLU A 130 -7.31 7.71 0.81
CA GLU A 130 -6.89 7.63 -0.59
C GLU A 130 -5.72 8.58 -0.92
N THR A 131 -5.73 9.78 -0.36
CA THR A 131 -4.64 10.77 -0.54
C THR A 131 -3.34 10.30 0.11
N LEU A 132 -3.41 9.72 1.31
CA LEU A 132 -2.27 9.08 1.96
C LEU A 132 -1.73 7.93 1.11
N LEU A 133 -2.58 7.04 0.60
CA LEU A 133 -2.14 5.92 -0.23
C LEU A 133 -1.37 6.40 -1.48
N LYS A 134 -1.80 7.48 -2.12
CA LYS A 134 -1.07 8.10 -3.25
C LYS A 134 0.29 8.65 -2.84
N LYS A 135 0.37 9.39 -1.72
CA LYS A 135 1.63 9.95 -1.23
C LYS A 135 2.63 8.84 -0.86
N TRP A 136 2.17 7.77 -0.20
CA TRP A 136 3.02 6.64 0.19
C TRP A 136 3.42 5.77 -1.00
N ALA A 137 2.61 5.71 -2.07
CA ALA A 137 3.04 5.11 -3.33
C ALA A 137 4.30 5.79 -3.89
N GLY A 138 4.36 7.12 -3.79
CA GLY A 138 5.54 7.90 -4.18
C GLY A 138 6.74 7.61 -3.28
N VAL A 139 6.53 7.57 -1.96
CA VAL A 139 7.59 7.25 -0.99
C VAL A 139 8.17 5.85 -1.22
N PHE A 140 7.31 4.83 -1.38
CA PHE A 140 7.77 3.47 -1.66
C PHE A 140 8.51 3.36 -2.98
N ARG A 141 8.05 4.06 -4.02
CA ARG A 141 8.75 4.11 -5.30
C ARG A 141 10.15 4.69 -5.14
N ASN A 142 10.30 5.80 -4.42
CA ASN A 142 11.61 6.40 -4.17
C ASN A 142 12.54 5.46 -3.38
N ILE A 143 12.02 4.77 -2.37
CA ILE A 143 12.80 3.79 -1.59
C ILE A 143 13.28 2.66 -2.50
N LEU A 144 12.36 2.06 -3.27
CA LEU A 144 12.67 0.97 -4.19
C LEU A 144 13.68 1.40 -5.28
N ASP A 145 13.51 2.59 -5.84
CA ASP A 145 14.39 3.13 -6.89
C ASP A 145 15.80 3.46 -6.36
N SER A 146 15.91 3.76 -5.07
CA SER A 146 17.19 4.06 -4.40
C SER A 146 17.90 2.83 -3.81
N ASP A 147 17.22 1.68 -3.74
CA ASP A 147 17.77 0.49 -3.11
C ASP A 147 18.81 -0.18 -4.01
N ASN A 148 19.87 -0.69 -3.39
CA ASN A 148 20.93 -1.40 -4.10
C ASN A 148 20.70 -2.92 -4.19
N TYR A 149 19.59 -3.41 -3.63
CA TYR A 149 19.21 -4.82 -3.58
C TYR A 149 20.36 -5.75 -3.20
N SER A 150 21.11 -5.36 -2.16
CA SER A 150 22.20 -6.15 -1.59
C SER A 150 22.06 -6.34 -0.08
N PRO A 151 22.53 -7.48 0.48
CA PRO A 151 22.57 -7.70 1.93
C PRO A 151 23.32 -6.58 2.66
N ILE A 152 22.74 -6.03 3.72
CA ILE A 152 23.35 -4.88 4.43
C ILE A 152 24.60 -5.35 5.20
N PRO A 153 25.81 -4.86 4.87
CA PRO A 153 27.02 -5.16 5.63
C PRO A 153 27.06 -4.34 6.92
N VAL A 154 27.45 -4.99 8.00
CA VAL A 154 27.54 -4.40 9.34
C VAL A 154 28.96 -4.58 9.85
N SER A 155 29.70 -3.48 9.92
CA SER A 155 31.10 -3.51 10.35
C SER A 155 31.24 -3.41 11.87
N ASN A 156 30.31 -2.74 12.55
CA ASN A 156 30.39 -2.43 13.98
C ASN A 156 29.04 -2.66 14.69
N GLU A 157 29.10 -2.88 16.01
CA GLU A 157 27.93 -3.05 16.90
C GLU A 157 26.95 -1.85 16.85
N GLU A 158 27.45 -0.63 16.69
CA GLU A 158 26.60 0.57 16.62
C GLU A 158 25.66 0.54 15.40
N VAL A 159 26.18 0.10 14.25
CA VAL A 159 25.40 -0.02 13.00
C VAL A 159 24.40 -1.17 13.13
N TYR A 160 24.80 -2.27 13.79
CA TYR A 160 23.91 -3.39 14.08
C TYR A 160 22.68 -2.93 14.89
N ARG A 161 22.91 -2.23 16.02
CA ARG A 161 21.85 -1.73 16.89
C ARG A 161 20.93 -0.74 16.18
N LYS A 162 21.47 0.11 15.32
CA LYS A 162 20.66 1.05 14.53
C LYS A 162 19.66 0.32 13.64
N ILE A 163 20.11 -0.72 12.92
CA ILE A 163 19.25 -1.48 12.01
C ILE A 163 18.27 -2.36 12.80
N ALA A 164 18.74 -3.02 13.87
CA ALA A 164 17.90 -3.83 14.76
C ALA A 164 16.81 -3.00 15.47
N GLY A 165 17.07 -1.71 15.75
CA GLY A 165 16.07 -0.78 16.27
C GLY A 165 15.04 -0.32 15.25
N GLN A 166 15.36 -0.35 13.95
CA GLN A 166 14.46 0.05 12.88
C GLN A 166 13.57 -1.10 12.38
N PHE A 167 14.06 -2.33 12.43
CA PHE A 167 13.35 -3.51 11.96
C PHE A 167 13.47 -4.66 12.96
N PRO A 168 12.35 -5.25 13.42
CA PRO A 168 12.36 -6.33 14.38
C PRO A 168 12.91 -7.61 13.73
N PHE A 169 14.21 -7.81 13.83
CA PHE A 169 14.92 -8.99 13.37
C PHE A 169 15.76 -9.58 14.49
N GLN A 170 15.57 -10.87 14.75
CA GLN A 170 16.32 -11.64 15.74
C GLN A 170 16.85 -12.89 15.06
N ASP A 171 18.17 -13.05 15.10
CA ASP A 171 18.88 -14.20 14.55
C ASP A 171 20.03 -14.55 15.51
N ALA A 172 19.84 -15.65 16.23
CA ALA A 172 20.77 -16.10 17.27
C ALA A 172 22.11 -16.59 16.70
N GLU A 173 22.17 -16.94 15.42
CA GLU A 173 23.42 -17.30 14.74
C GLU A 173 24.17 -16.06 14.29
N LEU A 174 23.46 -15.08 13.72
CA LEU A 174 24.04 -13.80 13.33
C LEU A 174 24.60 -13.05 14.54
N GLU A 175 23.95 -13.12 15.70
CA GLU A 175 24.43 -12.51 16.95
C GLU A 175 25.77 -13.10 17.43
N LYS A 176 26.00 -14.40 17.22
CA LYS A 176 27.22 -15.09 17.64
C LYS A 176 28.43 -14.87 16.73
N GLN A 177 28.22 -14.43 15.49
CA GLN A 177 29.33 -14.21 14.55
C GLN A 177 30.23 -13.04 14.98
N PRO A 178 31.52 -13.01 14.61
CA PRO A 178 32.35 -11.81 14.72
C PRO A 178 31.99 -10.80 13.63
N PHE A 179 32.32 -9.53 13.84
CA PHE A 179 32.19 -8.51 12.79
C PHE A 179 33.30 -8.69 11.72
N PRO A 180 33.03 -8.38 10.43
CA PRO A 180 31.80 -7.81 9.88
C PRO A 180 30.70 -8.85 9.60
N LYS A 181 29.47 -8.54 10.01
CA LYS A 181 28.26 -9.36 9.79
C LYS A 181 27.48 -8.86 8.58
N LYS A 182 26.54 -9.65 8.07
CA LYS A 182 25.63 -9.21 7.00
C LYS A 182 24.19 -9.57 7.34
N PHE A 183 23.29 -8.59 7.30
CA PHE A 183 21.86 -8.89 7.35
C PHE A 183 21.41 -9.55 6.05
N PRO A 184 20.50 -10.53 6.08
CA PRO A 184 20.06 -11.24 4.87
C PRO A 184 19.19 -10.39 3.94
N PHE A 185 18.76 -9.21 4.38
CA PHE A 185 17.91 -8.27 3.64
C PHE A 185 18.65 -6.97 3.28
N SER A 186 18.15 -6.24 2.27
CA SER A 186 18.64 -4.91 1.88
C SER A 186 17.95 -3.77 2.65
N GLU A 187 18.42 -2.53 2.46
CA GLU A 187 17.88 -1.34 3.13
C GLU A 187 16.39 -1.09 2.84
N PHE A 188 15.87 -1.63 1.73
CA PHE A 188 14.45 -1.66 1.41
C PHE A 188 13.58 -2.16 2.57
N VAL A 189 13.97 -3.24 3.26
CA VAL A 189 13.15 -3.84 4.34
C VAL A 189 12.96 -2.89 5.54
N PRO A 190 14.02 -2.42 6.22
CA PRO A 190 13.86 -1.51 7.35
C PRO A 190 13.23 -0.17 6.96
N LYS A 191 13.56 0.37 5.78
CA LYS A 191 12.96 1.63 5.29
C LYS A 191 11.46 1.49 5.05
N VAL A 192 11.02 0.44 4.34
CA VAL A 192 9.59 0.21 4.08
C VAL A 192 8.84 -0.09 5.37
N TYR A 193 9.40 -0.90 6.27
CA TYR A 193 8.79 -1.17 7.58
C TYR A 193 8.58 0.12 8.39
N SER A 194 9.60 0.99 8.46
CA SER A 194 9.47 2.30 9.10
C SER A 194 8.38 3.16 8.46
N GLN A 195 8.31 3.22 7.13
CA GLN A 195 7.25 3.99 6.44
C GLN A 195 5.84 3.43 6.64
N ILE A 196 5.69 2.12 6.83
CA ILE A 196 4.40 1.52 7.20
C ILE A 196 4.00 1.96 8.61
N LYS A 197 4.94 2.01 9.56
CA LYS A 197 4.65 2.56 10.91
C LYS A 197 4.24 4.03 10.86
N GLU A 198 4.93 4.85 10.06
CA GLU A 198 4.55 6.25 9.85
C GLU A 198 3.15 6.40 9.22
N PHE A 199 2.79 5.51 8.28
CA PHE A 199 1.43 5.47 7.74
C PHE A 199 0.39 5.16 8.82
N ILE A 200 0.66 4.15 9.66
CA ILE A 200 -0.23 3.76 10.76
C ILE A 200 -0.43 4.94 11.72
N TYR A 201 0.63 5.67 12.09
CA TYR A 201 0.51 6.88 12.89
C TYR A 201 -0.31 7.97 12.19
N ALA A 202 -0.15 8.16 10.88
CA ALA A 202 -0.94 9.13 10.13
C ALA A 202 -2.44 8.78 10.09
N CYS A 203 -2.79 7.49 10.07
CA CYS A 203 -4.17 7.02 10.22
C CYS A 203 -4.70 7.26 11.64
N LEU A 204 -3.91 6.92 12.67
CA LEU A 204 -4.27 7.13 14.06
C LEU A 204 -4.55 8.60 14.36
N LYS A 205 -3.67 9.50 13.90
CA LYS A 205 -3.82 10.95 14.07
C LYS A 205 -5.13 11.49 13.48
N PHE A 206 -5.62 10.90 12.39
CA PHE A 206 -6.90 11.32 11.81
C PHE A 206 -8.09 10.88 12.68
N SER A 207 -8.02 9.69 13.29
CA SER A 207 -9.09 9.13 14.13
C SER A 207 -9.27 9.80 15.50
N GLU A 208 -8.31 10.61 15.94
CA GLU A 208 -8.45 11.42 17.16
C GLU A 208 -9.71 12.31 17.06
N ASP A 209 -10.43 12.54 18.15
CA ASP A 209 -11.61 13.42 18.23
C ASP A 209 -12.79 13.12 17.28
N LEU A 210 -12.87 11.92 16.68
CA LEU A 210 -14.01 11.49 15.86
C LEU A 210 -15.13 10.81 16.66
N HIS A 211 -15.02 10.76 17.99
CA HIS A 211 -15.90 10.00 18.90
C HIS A 211 -16.02 8.51 18.57
N LEU A 212 -15.03 7.95 17.88
CA LEU A 212 -14.94 6.52 17.59
C LEU A 212 -14.50 5.75 18.82
N SER A 213 -15.04 4.54 18.98
CA SER A 213 -14.53 3.57 19.95
C SER A 213 -13.13 3.09 19.55
N SER A 214 -12.34 2.65 20.54
CA SER A 214 -11.00 2.08 20.28
C SER A 214 -11.04 0.91 19.30
N THR A 215 -12.13 0.13 19.30
CA THR A 215 -12.36 -0.97 18.35
C THR A 215 -12.59 -0.48 16.92
N GLU A 216 -13.38 0.59 16.71
CA GLU A 216 -13.58 1.16 15.38
C GLU A 216 -12.29 1.77 14.82
N VAL A 217 -11.50 2.42 15.67
CA VAL A 217 -10.18 2.95 15.31
C VAL A 217 -9.22 1.82 14.91
N ASP A 218 -9.18 0.73 15.66
CA ASP A 218 -8.37 -0.45 15.37
C ASP A 218 -8.73 -1.08 14.02
N ASP A 219 -10.01 -1.34 13.78
CA ASP A 219 -10.48 -1.91 12.50
C ASP A 219 -10.21 -0.97 11.32
N MET A 220 -10.39 0.34 11.51
CA MET A 220 -10.09 1.37 10.51
C MET A 220 -8.60 1.36 10.13
N ILE A 221 -7.70 1.39 11.12
CA ILE A 221 -6.24 1.37 10.90
C ILE A 221 -5.83 0.07 10.20
N ARG A 222 -6.36 -1.08 10.63
CA ARG A 222 -6.07 -2.39 10.01
C ARG A 222 -6.53 -2.44 8.56
N LYS A 223 -7.74 -1.97 8.25
CA LYS A 223 -8.27 -1.90 6.89
C LYS A 223 -7.40 -1.01 5.99
N SER A 224 -7.04 0.18 6.46
CA SER A 224 -6.18 1.11 5.71
C SER A 224 -4.76 0.57 5.51
N THR A 225 -4.18 -0.06 6.53
CA THR A 225 -2.86 -0.71 6.45
C THR A 225 -2.89 -1.88 5.47
N ASN A 226 -3.97 -2.67 5.46
CA ASN A 226 -4.16 -3.73 4.49
C ASN A 226 -4.24 -3.20 3.06
N LEU A 227 -4.92 -2.08 2.81
CA LEU A 227 -4.93 -1.42 1.50
C LEU A 227 -3.54 -0.93 1.10
N LEU A 228 -2.78 -0.36 2.03
CA LEU A 228 -1.39 0.06 1.78
C LEU A 228 -0.53 -1.12 1.32
N LEU A 229 -0.61 -2.25 2.02
CA LEU A 229 0.15 -3.46 1.70
C LEU A 229 -0.34 -4.07 0.38
N THR A 230 -1.61 -4.48 0.32
CA THR A 230 -2.20 -5.26 -0.79
C THR A 230 -2.24 -4.51 -2.13
N ARG A 231 -2.54 -3.21 -2.09
CA ARG A 231 -2.74 -2.39 -3.30
C ARG A 231 -1.50 -1.57 -3.60
N THR A 232 -1.05 -0.75 -2.67
CA THR A 232 0.00 0.25 -2.96
C THR A 232 1.39 -0.36 -3.05
N LEU A 233 1.83 -1.09 -2.02
CA LEU A 233 3.16 -1.71 -1.99
C LEU A 233 3.27 -2.81 -3.06
N SER A 234 2.25 -3.66 -3.19
CA SER A 234 2.19 -4.69 -4.24
C SER A 234 2.34 -4.08 -5.65
N ASN A 235 1.59 -3.03 -5.98
CA ASN A 235 1.72 -2.36 -7.27
C ASN A 235 3.12 -1.75 -7.48
N CYS A 236 3.74 -1.19 -6.43
CA CYS A 236 5.10 -0.67 -6.52
C CYS A 236 6.11 -1.79 -6.81
N LEU A 237 6.02 -2.93 -6.13
CA LEU A 237 6.88 -4.09 -6.35
C LEU A 237 6.69 -4.69 -7.76
N GLN A 238 5.44 -4.81 -8.23
CA GLN A 238 5.17 -5.25 -9.60
C GLN A 238 5.80 -4.32 -10.64
N ASN A 239 5.77 -3.01 -10.40
CA ASN A 239 6.38 -2.04 -11.29
C ASN A 239 7.90 -2.15 -11.33
N VAL A 240 8.55 -2.46 -10.20
CA VAL A 240 10.01 -2.71 -10.16
C VAL A 240 10.35 -3.97 -10.96
N ILE A 241 9.61 -5.05 -10.73
CA ILE A 241 9.88 -6.36 -11.35
C ILE A 241 9.62 -6.37 -12.86
N LYS A 242 8.70 -5.53 -13.33
CA LYS A 242 8.45 -5.35 -14.77
C LYS A 242 9.53 -4.52 -15.49
N ARG A 243 10.48 -3.91 -14.79
CA ARG A 243 11.55 -3.13 -15.44
C ARG A 243 12.56 -4.06 -16.11
N LYS A 244 12.94 -3.74 -17.35
CA LYS A 244 13.89 -4.53 -18.17
C LYS A 244 15.32 -4.60 -17.62
N ASN A 245 15.65 -3.82 -16.60
CA ASN A 245 17.03 -3.66 -16.10
C ASN A 245 17.28 -4.38 -14.77
N VAL A 246 16.31 -5.10 -14.21
CA VAL A 246 16.52 -5.80 -12.92
C VAL A 246 17.26 -7.10 -13.17
N GLY A 247 18.46 -7.22 -12.60
CA GLY A 247 19.28 -8.42 -12.67
C GLY A 247 18.70 -9.58 -11.85
N LEU A 248 19.10 -10.82 -12.19
CA LEU A 248 18.65 -12.03 -11.48
C LEU A 248 18.97 -12.00 -9.98
N THR A 249 20.16 -11.53 -9.61
CA THR A 249 20.58 -11.40 -8.20
C THR A 249 19.71 -10.40 -7.42
N GLU A 250 19.30 -9.31 -8.07
CA GLU A 250 18.43 -8.29 -7.48
C GLU A 250 17.01 -8.84 -7.29
N LEU A 251 16.50 -9.62 -8.24
CA LEU A 251 15.20 -10.30 -8.10
C LEU A 251 15.19 -11.29 -6.93
N VAL A 252 16.25 -12.09 -6.77
CA VAL A 252 16.38 -13.01 -5.63
C VAL A 252 16.40 -12.22 -4.32
N GLN A 253 17.14 -11.11 -4.26
CA GLN A 253 17.16 -10.27 -3.07
C GLN A 253 15.80 -9.64 -2.78
N ILE A 254 15.05 -9.20 -3.79
CA ILE A 254 13.68 -8.69 -3.62
C ILE A 254 12.78 -9.76 -3.00
N ILE A 255 12.88 -11.03 -3.44
CA ILE A 255 12.10 -12.15 -2.88
C ILE A 255 12.45 -12.37 -1.40
N ILE A 256 13.75 -12.38 -1.06
CA ILE A 256 14.21 -12.50 0.33
C ILE A 256 13.63 -11.36 1.15
N ASN A 257 13.74 -10.13 0.66
CA ASN A 257 13.25 -8.94 1.32
C ASN A 257 11.72 -8.97 1.57
N THR A 258 10.93 -9.35 0.57
CA THR A 258 9.46 -9.47 0.72
C THR A 258 9.10 -10.56 1.73
N THR A 259 9.88 -11.63 1.82
CA THR A 259 9.70 -12.68 2.83
C THR A 259 9.94 -12.15 4.25
N HIS A 260 10.95 -11.31 4.44
CA HIS A 260 11.20 -10.65 5.73
C HIS A 260 10.10 -9.64 6.08
N LEU A 261 9.61 -8.87 5.11
CA LEU A 261 8.47 -7.97 5.32
C LEU A 261 7.19 -8.74 5.69
N GLU A 262 6.91 -9.88 5.04
CA GLU A 262 5.78 -10.75 5.39
C GLU A 262 5.87 -11.21 6.84
N LYS A 263 7.04 -11.72 7.26
CA LYS A 263 7.28 -12.13 8.65
C LYS A 263 7.12 -10.98 9.64
N SER A 264 7.41 -9.75 9.21
CA SER A 264 7.30 -8.56 10.07
C SER A 264 5.86 -8.09 10.30
N CYS A 265 4.89 -8.59 9.52
CA CYS A 265 3.49 -8.19 9.64
C CYS A 265 2.89 -8.52 11.01
N LYS A 266 3.33 -9.59 11.68
CA LYS A 266 2.92 -9.89 13.07
C LYS A 266 3.31 -8.78 14.06
N PHE A 267 4.48 -8.19 13.88
CA PHE A 267 4.93 -7.08 14.71
C PHE A 267 4.18 -5.79 14.39
N LEU A 268 3.72 -5.62 13.14
CA LEU A 268 2.81 -4.53 12.79
C LEU A 268 1.42 -4.73 13.42
N GLU A 269 0.92 -5.97 13.48
CA GLU A 269 -0.33 -6.29 14.18
C GLU A 269 -0.23 -5.95 15.67
N GLU A 270 0.83 -6.42 16.35
CA GLU A 270 1.12 -6.11 17.75
C GLU A 270 1.28 -4.59 17.96
N PHE A 271 1.96 -3.91 17.03
CA PHE A 271 2.11 -2.47 17.09
C PHE A 271 0.77 -1.74 17.00
N ILE A 272 -0.13 -2.14 16.10
CA ILE A 272 -1.48 -1.57 16.00
C ILE A 272 -2.26 -1.83 17.30
N THR A 273 -2.25 -3.06 17.81
CA THR A 273 -2.88 -3.44 19.09
C THR A 273 -2.38 -2.57 20.25
N ASN A 274 -1.07 -2.32 20.32
CA ASN A 274 -0.45 -1.53 21.39
C ASN A 274 -0.82 -0.04 21.32
N ILE A 275 -0.96 0.53 20.12
CA ILE A 275 -1.35 1.94 19.97
C ILE A 275 -2.85 2.17 20.18
N THR A 276 -3.69 1.17 19.87
CA THR A 276 -5.15 1.25 20.04
C THR A 276 -5.64 0.77 21.41
N ASN A 277 -4.77 0.11 22.18
CA ASN A 277 -5.09 -0.53 23.48
C ASN A 277 -6.26 -1.54 23.40
N VAL A 278 -6.52 -2.13 22.23
CA VAL A 278 -7.55 -3.16 22.05
C VAL A 278 -6.94 -4.53 22.32
N LEU A 279 -7.57 -5.34 23.18
CA LEU A 279 -7.08 -6.69 23.49
C LEU A 279 -7.23 -7.63 22.28
N PRO A 280 -6.24 -8.50 21.96
CA PRO A 280 -6.30 -9.42 20.84
C PRO A 280 -7.44 -10.47 20.90
N GLU A 281 -8.07 -10.66 22.07
CA GLU A 281 -9.05 -11.72 22.33
C GLU A 281 -10.49 -11.35 21.94
N THR A 282 -10.76 -10.14 21.46
CA THR A 282 -12.08 -9.82 20.88
C THR A 282 -12.18 -10.44 19.49
N VAL A 283 -13.11 -11.39 19.33
CA VAL A 283 -13.29 -12.40 18.25
C VAL A 283 -13.40 -11.87 16.80
N HIS A 284 -13.21 -10.57 16.55
CA HIS A 284 -13.37 -9.94 15.23
C HIS A 284 -12.20 -9.07 14.74
N THR A 285 -11.03 -9.04 15.41
CA THR A 285 -9.90 -8.22 14.94
C THR A 285 -9.41 -8.64 13.55
N THR A 286 -9.47 -7.72 12.60
CA THR A 286 -9.03 -7.94 11.22
C THR A 286 -7.53 -8.20 11.16
N LYS A 287 -7.12 -9.45 10.85
CA LYS A 287 -5.68 -9.74 10.68
C LYS A 287 -5.09 -8.92 9.53
N LEU A 288 -3.80 -8.57 9.64
CA LEU A 288 -3.10 -7.95 8.53
C LEU A 288 -2.90 -9.01 7.44
N TYR A 289 -3.47 -8.74 6.27
CA TYR A 289 -3.35 -9.51 5.04
C TYR A 289 -1.96 -9.36 4.40
N GLY A 290 -0.92 -9.07 5.17
CA GLY A 290 0.45 -9.12 4.68
C GLY A 290 0.78 -10.49 4.08
N THR A 291 0.27 -11.57 4.68
CA THR A 291 0.41 -12.93 4.14
C THR A 291 -0.23 -13.10 2.77
N THR A 292 -1.41 -12.54 2.46
CA THR A 292 -2.01 -12.62 1.10
C THR A 292 -1.46 -11.58 0.13
N THR A 293 -0.98 -10.44 0.64
CA THR A 293 -0.27 -9.40 -0.13
C THR A 293 1.05 -9.92 -0.68
N PHE A 294 1.86 -10.56 0.16
CA PHE A 294 3.16 -11.09 -0.21
C PHE A 294 3.08 -12.52 -0.76
N LYS A 295 1.97 -13.24 -0.54
CA LYS A 295 1.62 -14.47 -1.30
C LYS A 295 0.95 -14.22 -2.65
N ILE A 296 0.67 -12.96 -3.01
CA ILE A 296 -0.13 -12.47 -4.16
C ILE A 296 -1.18 -13.50 -4.65
N SER A 297 -2.38 -13.31 -4.12
CA SER A 297 -3.66 -13.83 -4.57
C SER A 297 -3.72 -14.37 -6.01
N GLN A 298 -3.97 -15.66 -6.12
CA GLN A 298 -4.44 -16.36 -7.31
C GLN A 298 -5.97 -16.39 -7.39
N PRO A 299 -6.54 -16.60 -8.59
CA PRO A 299 -7.37 -17.76 -8.85
C PRO A 299 -6.51 -18.86 -9.52
N LEU A 300 -6.49 -20.03 -8.88
CA LEU A 300 -5.92 -21.32 -9.33
C LEU A 300 -4.38 -21.48 -9.49
N ASN A 301 -3.82 -22.38 -8.64
CA ASN A 301 -2.62 -23.23 -8.76
C ASN A 301 -1.29 -22.93 -7.98
N PRO A 302 -0.79 -23.88 -7.19
CA PRO A 302 -0.09 -23.66 -5.93
C PRO A 302 1.23 -22.86 -6.00
N THR A 303 1.45 -22.12 -4.91
CA THR A 303 2.70 -21.54 -4.37
C THR A 303 3.28 -20.24 -4.97
N PRO A 304 3.62 -19.22 -4.12
CA PRO A 304 3.99 -17.85 -4.51
C PRO A 304 5.24 -17.69 -5.40
N GLY A 305 6.14 -18.68 -5.41
CA GLY A 305 7.33 -18.62 -6.26
C GLY A 305 6.99 -18.63 -7.75
N VAL A 306 5.96 -19.36 -8.15
CA VAL A 306 5.75 -19.74 -9.56
C VAL A 306 5.42 -18.57 -10.48
N LEU A 307 4.77 -17.51 -9.98
CA LEU A 307 4.44 -16.34 -10.79
C LEU A 307 5.64 -15.40 -11.01
N TYR A 308 6.46 -15.19 -9.97
CA TYR A 308 7.71 -14.44 -10.09
C TYR A 308 8.75 -15.21 -10.92
N TYR A 309 8.80 -16.53 -10.76
CA TYR A 309 9.59 -17.40 -11.63
C TYR A 309 9.03 -17.50 -13.05
N GLY A 310 7.72 -17.36 -13.27
CA GLY A 310 7.11 -17.30 -14.60
C GLY A 310 7.41 -15.99 -15.34
N ILE A 311 7.44 -14.86 -14.64
CA ILE A 311 7.88 -13.56 -15.17
C ILE A 311 9.41 -13.56 -15.38
N TRP A 312 10.17 -14.17 -14.47
CA TRP A 312 11.61 -14.40 -14.60
C TRP A 312 11.95 -15.30 -15.80
N LEU A 313 11.22 -16.40 -16.00
CA LEU A 313 11.35 -17.24 -17.21
C LEU A 313 10.96 -16.43 -18.44
N GLY A 314 9.85 -15.70 -18.42
CA GLY A 314 9.40 -14.87 -19.53
C GLY A 314 10.43 -13.80 -19.93
N GLN A 315 11.00 -13.04 -18.99
CA GLN A 315 11.97 -11.97 -19.29
C GLN A 315 13.38 -12.48 -19.64
N VAL A 316 13.84 -13.58 -19.03
CA VAL A 316 15.12 -14.22 -19.39
C VAL A 316 15.03 -14.87 -20.77
N TRP A 317 13.86 -15.37 -21.18
CA TRP A 317 13.66 -16.00 -22.49
C TRP A 317 13.13 -15.06 -23.60
N ASP A 318 12.59 -13.89 -23.27
CA ASP A 318 12.17 -12.83 -24.24
C ASP A 318 13.36 -12.10 -24.89
N VAL A 319 14.60 -12.45 -24.54
CA VAL A 319 15.76 -12.07 -25.35
C VAL A 319 15.59 -12.78 -26.70
N PRO A 320 15.39 -12.05 -27.82
CA PRO A 320 15.23 -12.69 -29.11
C PRO A 320 16.48 -13.52 -29.37
N TRP A 321 16.32 -14.85 -29.45
CA TRP A 321 17.34 -15.84 -29.78
C TRP A 321 17.82 -15.70 -31.23
N ARG A 322 18.00 -14.46 -31.71
CA ARG A 322 18.45 -14.12 -33.06
C ARG A 322 19.96 -14.03 -33.07
N SER A 323 20.53 -15.11 -33.60
CA SER A 323 21.86 -15.30 -34.16
C SER A 323 22.79 -14.07 -34.13
N ARG A 324 23.88 -14.18 -33.34
CA ARG A 324 25.05 -13.32 -33.51
C ARG A 324 25.79 -13.79 -34.77
N GLY A 325 25.47 -13.14 -35.88
CA GLY A 325 26.18 -13.06 -37.17
C GLY A 325 27.17 -14.16 -37.53
N GLY A 326 26.85 -14.90 -38.59
CA GLY A 326 27.81 -15.63 -39.41
C GLY A 326 27.12 -16.23 -40.64
N ASN A 327 27.45 -15.74 -41.83
CA ASN A 327 26.95 -16.23 -43.12
C ASN A 327 27.17 -17.74 -43.28
N SER A 328 26.17 -18.56 -43.00
CA SER A 328 26.01 -19.88 -43.61
C SER A 328 24.55 -20.29 -43.55
N ARG A 329 24.04 -20.79 -44.67
CA ARG A 329 22.63 -21.11 -44.93
C ARG A 329 22.04 -22.25 -44.08
N ASN A 330 22.73 -22.73 -43.05
CA ASN A 330 22.31 -23.84 -42.17
C ASN A 330 22.63 -23.54 -40.69
N GLY A 331 21.95 -22.58 -40.07
CA GLY A 331 22.15 -22.24 -38.65
C GLY A 331 20.94 -22.59 -37.80
N PHE A 332 20.90 -23.77 -37.20
CA PHE A 332 20.06 -24.00 -36.03
C PHE A 332 20.58 -23.14 -34.86
N ALA A 333 19.65 -22.58 -34.08
CA ALA A 333 19.96 -21.74 -32.94
C ALA A 333 20.84 -22.51 -31.93
N PHE A 334 21.99 -21.94 -31.60
CA PHE A 334 22.85 -22.44 -30.53
C PHE A 334 22.12 -22.21 -29.20
N ILE A 335 21.72 -23.27 -28.49
CA ILE A 335 21.23 -23.15 -27.12
C ILE A 335 22.48 -23.07 -26.23
N PRO A 336 22.81 -21.91 -25.62
CA PRO A 336 23.95 -21.84 -24.72
C PRO A 336 23.56 -22.59 -23.45
N CYS A 337 23.89 -23.88 -23.38
CA CYS A 337 23.81 -24.69 -22.16
C CYS A 337 24.53 -24.00 -20.98
N GLY A 338 25.48 -23.09 -21.26
CA GLY A 338 26.11 -22.22 -20.25
C GLY A 338 25.15 -21.29 -19.51
N ILE A 339 24.09 -20.78 -20.14
CA ILE A 339 23.07 -19.96 -19.46
C ILE A 339 22.26 -20.83 -18.51
N LEU A 340 21.89 -22.04 -18.91
CA LEU A 340 21.20 -22.99 -18.03
C LEU A 340 22.06 -23.34 -16.81
N VAL A 341 23.35 -23.62 -17.00
CA VAL A 341 24.28 -23.94 -15.91
C VAL A 341 24.49 -22.75 -14.95
N VAL A 342 24.60 -21.52 -15.46
CA VAL A 342 24.71 -20.32 -14.61
C VAL A 342 23.39 -20.07 -13.85
N THR A 343 22.26 -20.27 -14.52
CA THR A 343 20.93 -20.14 -13.93
C THR A 343 20.70 -21.20 -12.84
N PHE A 344 21.13 -22.44 -13.07
CA PHE A 344 21.11 -23.53 -12.08
C PHE A 344 22.09 -23.34 -10.93
N ALA A 345 23.28 -22.77 -11.17
CA ALA A 345 24.24 -22.45 -10.12
C ALA A 345 23.71 -21.37 -9.16
N VAL A 346 22.93 -20.39 -9.65
CA VAL A 346 22.24 -19.41 -8.79
C VAL A 346 21.23 -20.10 -7.87
N PHE A 347 20.55 -21.15 -8.33
CA PHE A 347 19.65 -21.93 -7.48
C PHE A 347 20.37 -22.72 -6.38
N THR A 348 21.59 -23.19 -6.63
CA THR A 348 22.40 -23.90 -5.64
C THR A 348 23.10 -22.99 -4.62
N HIS A 349 23.24 -21.70 -4.93
CA HIS A 349 23.83 -20.69 -4.04
C HIS A 349 22.80 -19.89 -3.24
N LEU A 350 21.50 -20.15 -3.41
CA LEU A 350 20.50 -19.82 -2.39
C LEU A 350 20.92 -20.56 -1.11
N PRO A 351 21.06 -19.88 0.04
CA PRO A 351 21.62 -20.49 1.25
C PRO A 351 20.76 -21.68 1.68
N GLY A 352 21.26 -22.87 1.33
CA GLY A 352 20.65 -24.17 1.61
C GLY A 352 21.14 -24.78 2.91
N GLN A 353 21.74 -24.00 3.81
CA GLN A 353 22.17 -24.52 5.11
C GLN A 353 21.44 -23.85 6.27
N VAL A 354 20.57 -24.68 6.84
CA VAL A 354 20.24 -24.77 8.26
C VAL A 354 19.64 -23.50 8.85
N ASP A 355 18.37 -23.28 8.54
CA ASP A 355 17.45 -22.81 9.55
C ASP A 355 16.11 -23.47 9.33
N VAL A 356 15.55 -24.10 10.35
CA VAL A 356 14.29 -24.87 10.29
C VAL A 356 13.08 -23.98 9.87
N HIS A 357 13.29 -22.67 9.69
CA HIS A 357 12.34 -21.68 9.20
C HIS A 357 12.50 -21.25 7.73
N SER A 358 13.40 -21.87 6.95
CA SER A 358 13.67 -21.55 5.53
C SER A 358 13.20 -22.62 4.52
N THR A 359 12.37 -23.58 4.93
CA THR A 359 11.77 -24.64 4.09
C THR A 359 11.02 -24.12 2.85
N MET A 360 10.70 -22.82 2.83
CA MET A 360 10.09 -22.13 1.68
C MET A 360 11.10 -21.86 0.55
N SER A 361 12.38 -21.58 0.85
CA SER A 361 13.41 -21.30 -0.17
C SER A 361 13.72 -22.54 -1.01
N GLY A 362 13.87 -23.70 -0.37
CA GLY A 362 14.11 -24.98 -1.06
C GLY A 362 12.93 -25.40 -1.95
N LYS A 363 11.70 -25.34 -1.44
CA LYS A 363 10.49 -25.64 -2.25
C LYS A 363 10.30 -24.66 -3.41
N VAL A 364 10.63 -23.39 -3.20
CA VAL A 364 10.55 -22.36 -4.23
C VAL A 364 11.61 -22.57 -5.31
N ALA A 365 12.85 -22.90 -4.95
CA ALA A 365 13.91 -23.26 -5.90
C ALA A 365 13.57 -24.56 -6.68
N GLN A 366 12.97 -25.56 -6.01
CA GLN A 366 12.49 -26.78 -6.67
C GLN A 366 11.38 -26.48 -7.68
N THR A 367 10.40 -25.66 -7.31
CA THR A 367 9.27 -25.32 -8.20
C THR A 367 9.73 -24.44 -9.37
N ALA A 368 10.67 -23.52 -9.13
CA ALA A 368 11.32 -22.72 -10.17
C ALA A 368 12.07 -23.59 -11.17
N CYS A 369 12.88 -24.53 -10.67
CA CYS A 369 13.59 -25.51 -11.49
C CYS A 369 12.62 -26.33 -12.34
N MET A 370 11.53 -26.86 -11.74
CA MET A 370 10.52 -27.63 -12.47
C MET A 370 9.83 -26.81 -13.57
N SER A 371 9.47 -25.55 -13.26
CA SER A 371 8.87 -24.65 -14.25
C SER A 371 9.84 -24.29 -15.38
N ALA A 372 11.13 -24.09 -15.05
CA ALA A 372 12.17 -23.81 -16.02
C ALA A 372 12.40 -25.00 -16.96
N CYS A 373 12.53 -26.22 -16.42
CA CYS A 373 12.65 -27.43 -17.22
C CYS A 373 11.41 -27.66 -18.09
N LYS A 374 10.20 -27.41 -17.56
CA LYS A 374 8.95 -27.52 -18.33
C LYS A 374 8.88 -26.51 -19.47
N HIS A 375 9.25 -25.25 -19.22
CA HIS A 375 9.28 -24.22 -20.26
C HIS A 375 10.31 -24.56 -21.32
N LEU A 376 11.54 -24.93 -20.92
CA LEU A 376 12.59 -25.37 -21.83
C LEU A 376 12.15 -26.55 -22.71
N SER A 377 11.56 -27.58 -22.11
CA SER A 377 11.00 -28.72 -22.85
C SER A 377 9.91 -28.27 -23.84
N THR A 378 9.04 -27.34 -23.43
CA THR A 378 7.97 -26.81 -24.29
C THR A 378 8.53 -25.95 -25.44
N SER A 379 9.54 -25.12 -25.18
CA SER A 379 10.20 -24.27 -26.18
C SER A 379 11.03 -25.09 -27.17
N LEU A 380 11.74 -26.11 -26.70
CA LEU A 380 12.45 -27.08 -27.56
C LEU A 380 11.48 -27.79 -28.49
N LEU A 381 10.33 -28.22 -27.96
CA LEU A 381 9.27 -28.83 -28.75
C LEU A 381 8.67 -27.83 -29.76
N GLN A 382 8.43 -26.60 -29.35
CA GLN A 382 7.88 -25.57 -30.23
C GLN A 382 8.86 -25.18 -31.36
N LEU A 383 10.17 -25.12 -31.09
CA LEU A 383 11.20 -24.89 -32.10
C LEU A 383 11.20 -25.97 -33.20
N LEU A 384 10.86 -27.21 -32.86
CA LEU A 384 10.71 -28.29 -33.85
C LEU A 384 9.38 -28.21 -34.63
N LEU A 385 8.37 -27.57 -34.04
CA LEU A 385 7.00 -27.48 -34.57
C LEU A 385 6.68 -26.12 -35.21
N GLU A 386 7.65 -25.19 -35.27
CA GLU A 386 7.48 -23.87 -35.86
C GLU A 386 7.20 -23.95 -37.36
N ALA A 387 6.15 -23.24 -37.82
CA ALA A 387 5.69 -23.27 -39.21
C ALA A 387 6.71 -22.74 -40.24
N GLU A 388 7.77 -22.05 -39.78
CA GLU A 388 8.88 -21.56 -40.62
C GLU A 388 9.95 -22.62 -40.89
N VAL A 389 9.98 -23.73 -40.13
CA VAL A 389 10.94 -24.82 -40.31
C VAL A 389 10.51 -25.71 -41.46
N ARG A 390 10.98 -25.41 -42.67
CA ARG A 390 10.63 -26.16 -43.89
C ARG A 390 11.50 -27.38 -44.17
N GLN A 391 12.73 -27.45 -43.64
CA GLN A 391 13.68 -28.55 -43.84
C GLN A 391 14.60 -28.70 -42.62
N LEU A 392 14.80 -29.94 -42.15
CA LEU A 392 15.72 -30.32 -41.08
C LEU A 392 16.88 -31.14 -41.67
N THR A 393 18.10 -30.63 -41.57
CA THR A 393 19.29 -31.40 -41.97
C THR A 393 19.64 -32.45 -40.91
N LEU A 394 20.16 -33.61 -41.33
CA LEU A 394 20.56 -34.70 -40.41
C LEU A 394 21.58 -34.24 -39.35
N GLY A 395 22.49 -33.32 -39.71
CA GLY A 395 23.45 -32.72 -38.78
C GLY A 395 22.81 -31.82 -37.71
N ALA A 396 21.75 -31.09 -38.07
CA ALA A 396 21.00 -30.29 -37.11
C ALA A 396 20.18 -31.16 -36.15
N LEU A 397 19.61 -32.28 -36.64
CA LEU A 397 18.90 -33.23 -35.81
C LEU A 397 19.86 -33.94 -34.83
N HIS A 398 21.05 -34.30 -35.29
CA HIS A 398 22.08 -34.89 -34.43
C HIS A 398 22.54 -33.89 -33.36
N GLN A 399 22.72 -32.61 -33.71
CA GLN A 399 23.08 -31.58 -32.74
C GLN A 399 21.94 -31.31 -31.74
N PHE A 400 20.69 -31.26 -32.18
CA PHE A 400 19.54 -31.14 -31.29
C PHE A 400 19.46 -32.31 -30.30
N ASN A 401 19.73 -33.53 -30.78
CA ASN A 401 19.79 -34.71 -29.90
C ASN A 401 20.89 -34.58 -28.84
N LEU A 402 22.08 -34.10 -29.22
CA LEU A 402 23.17 -33.84 -28.27
C LEU A 402 22.81 -32.74 -27.24
N ASP A 403 22.10 -31.70 -27.66
CA ASP A 403 21.65 -30.62 -26.79
C ASP A 403 20.57 -31.10 -25.80
N VAL A 404 19.67 -31.99 -26.23
CA VAL A 404 18.67 -32.65 -25.37
C VAL A 404 19.34 -33.59 -24.38
N GLU A 405 20.27 -34.44 -24.84
CA GLU A 405 21.03 -35.34 -23.98
C GLU A 405 21.82 -34.57 -22.91
N GLU A 406 22.42 -33.43 -23.25
CA GLU A 406 23.11 -32.58 -22.29
C GLU A 406 22.13 -31.93 -21.30
N CYS A 407 20.93 -31.52 -21.75
CA CYS A 407 19.88 -31.02 -20.86
C CYS A 407 19.37 -32.10 -19.89
N GLU A 408 19.20 -33.35 -20.36
CA GLU A 408 18.79 -34.49 -19.53
C GLU A 408 19.87 -34.86 -18.51
N ARG A 409 21.15 -34.82 -18.92
CA ARG A 409 22.31 -35.08 -18.06
C ARG A 409 22.51 -34.00 -16.99
N LYS A 410 22.20 -32.75 -17.32
CA LYS A 410 22.33 -31.59 -16.43
C LYS A 410 21.07 -31.30 -15.62
N SER A 411 19.92 -31.82 -16.01
CA SER A 411 18.70 -31.83 -15.20
C SER A 411 19.00 -32.68 -13.97
N PRO A 412 19.10 -32.08 -12.77
CA PRO A 412 19.52 -32.85 -11.61
C PRO A 412 18.44 -33.88 -11.29
N ALA A 413 18.83 -35.13 -10.99
CA ALA A 413 17.93 -36.14 -10.43
C ALA A 413 17.29 -35.67 -9.10
N SER A 414 17.86 -34.63 -8.47
CA SER A 414 17.29 -33.85 -7.37
C SER A 414 17.85 -32.41 -7.42
N PRO A 415 17.08 -31.42 -7.90
CA PRO A 415 17.62 -30.08 -8.20
C PRO A 415 17.96 -29.21 -7.00
N VAL A 416 17.49 -29.57 -5.82
CA VAL A 416 17.72 -28.85 -4.56
C VAL A 416 17.70 -29.89 -3.43
N PRO A 417 18.67 -29.89 -2.49
CA PRO A 417 18.62 -30.71 -1.30
C PRO A 417 17.40 -30.43 -0.42
#